data_AF-A0A9N9HE70-F1
#
_entry.id   AF-A0A9N9HE70-F1
#
_cell.length_a   1.000
_cell.length_b   1.000
_cell.length_c   1.000
_cell.angle_alpha   90.00
_cell.angle_beta   90.00
_cell.angle_gamma   90.00
#
_symmetry.space_group_name_H-M   'P 1'
#
loop_
_entity.id
_entity.type
_entity.pdbx_description
1 polymer ?
#
loop_
_entity_poly.entity_id
_entity_poly.type
_entity_poly.pdbx_seq_one_letter_code
_entity_poly.pdbx_strand_id
1 'polypeptide(L)'
;MTSPQISNQKRNKSLFYVTFLDGFRGVAALCVVWAHTQTIFGQRLDFNSFDYVGFYGVIMFFVLSAFLLTFRMLLDWEQYHEKKEKNNNYLESDVESEANFSNVPLLSSTNDHLEKSVDLDTNLSNVPPLSSTINDNITEIPSLGEKPVHFFYHYIRKRVWPKYQTPYYFRIPIIVIGYVEFARFGAFLTNHYFKKPAIGAWICRILANVIIVNVRTELLISSDERNLDFVNTDGSRHIFVTGSICAIWYREIIRLGLLPLSLEEENILDDKSNNCNTPIFIRSSFVQLIISKLPSRHQFARCFFDFGCYILVFLKICTLPHHAEVVFGEPRAYDIIIERKQLGGSLDAIIILCALLSRSGSFVKALSCDFLRFCGKISFSMYLLHPIAMTWVNDYMPFIGIKAAEKESSETEKGNFILDAVMMSFVGTIALAWIYFKCVERPSMNLTNYIAKRWLSVKPDINKH
;
A
#
# COMPACT_ATOMS: atom_id res chain seq x y z
N MET A 1 34.60 -10.43 17.02
CA MET A 1 33.43 -11.14 16.47
C MET A 1 32.76 -10.26 15.42
N THR A 2 33.18 -10.39 14.16
CA THR A 2 32.55 -9.73 13.03
C THR A 2 31.24 -10.45 12.73
N SER A 3 30.12 -9.77 12.97
CA SER A 3 28.77 -10.28 12.74
C SER A 3 28.64 -10.79 11.29
N PRO A 4 28.15 -12.02 11.04
CA PRO A 4 27.99 -12.59 9.69
C PRO A 4 26.88 -11.92 8.85
N GLN A 5 26.56 -10.64 9.10
CA GLN A 5 25.45 -9.92 8.47
C GLN A 5 25.72 -9.41 7.05
N ILE A 6 26.98 -9.30 6.60
CA ILE A 6 27.29 -8.59 5.35
C ILE A 6 27.01 -9.43 4.09
N SER A 7 27.15 -10.76 4.13
CA SER A 7 26.93 -11.61 2.93
C SER A 7 25.44 -11.83 2.57
N ASN A 8 24.52 -11.58 3.51
CA ASN A 8 23.07 -11.67 3.26
C ASN A 8 22.47 -10.43 2.58
N GLN A 9 23.20 -9.31 2.50
CA GLN A 9 22.66 -8.05 1.99
C GLN A 9 22.49 -8.05 0.45
N LYS A 10 23.26 -8.87 -0.28
CA LYS A 10 23.15 -9.00 -1.75
C LYS A 10 21.96 -9.85 -2.22
N ARG A 11 21.38 -10.70 -1.35
CA ARG A 11 20.20 -11.54 -1.66
C ARG A 11 18.85 -10.82 -1.51
N ASN A 12 18.80 -9.70 -0.80
CA ASN A 12 17.53 -9.05 -0.38
C ASN A 12 17.14 -7.81 -1.19
N LYS A 13 17.43 -7.78 -2.50
CA LYS A 13 16.80 -6.81 -3.43
C LYS A 13 15.53 -7.36 -4.08
N SER A 14 15.03 -8.53 -3.67
CA SER A 14 13.66 -8.90 -3.98
C SER A 14 12.76 -7.88 -3.31
N LEU A 15 12.26 -6.94 -4.12
CA LEU A 15 11.20 -5.99 -3.78
C LEU A 15 10.21 -6.72 -2.86
N PHE A 16 9.93 -6.16 -1.68
CA PHE A 16 8.97 -6.73 -0.73
C PHE A 16 7.67 -7.06 -1.47
N TYR A 17 7.50 -8.33 -1.80
CA TYR A 17 6.37 -8.82 -2.58
C TYR A 17 5.69 -9.89 -1.76
N VAL A 18 4.60 -9.46 -1.13
CA VAL A 18 3.81 -10.30 -0.25
C VAL A 18 2.52 -10.64 -0.97
N THR A 19 2.48 -11.84 -1.53
CA THR A 19 1.40 -12.29 -2.43
C THR A 19 0.02 -12.22 -1.81
N PHE A 20 -0.10 -12.45 -0.50
CA PHE A 20 -1.41 -12.43 0.15
C PHE A 20 -2.01 -11.03 0.24
N LEU A 21 -1.20 -9.95 0.19
CA LEU A 21 -1.72 -8.58 0.18
C LEU A 21 -2.45 -8.28 -1.14
N ASP A 22 -2.01 -8.87 -2.25
CA ASP A 22 -2.77 -8.84 -3.50
C ASP A 22 -4.11 -9.57 -3.29
N GLY A 23 -4.08 -10.76 -2.70
CA GLY A 23 -5.30 -11.51 -2.37
C GLY A 23 -6.30 -10.74 -1.53
N PHE A 24 -5.83 -10.09 -0.47
CA PHE A 24 -6.64 -9.27 0.43
C PHE A 24 -7.25 -8.07 -0.32
N ARG A 25 -6.50 -7.42 -1.22
CA ARG A 25 -7.03 -6.38 -2.13
C ARG A 25 -8.08 -6.94 -3.10
N GLY A 26 -7.90 -8.18 -3.57
CA GLY A 26 -8.85 -8.87 -4.41
C GLY A 26 -10.18 -9.10 -3.71
N VAL A 27 -10.16 -9.57 -2.46
CA VAL A 27 -11.35 -9.71 -1.62
C VAL A 27 -12.04 -8.36 -1.44
N ALA A 28 -11.30 -7.30 -1.11
CA ALA A 28 -11.84 -5.96 -0.94
C ALA A 28 -12.60 -5.48 -2.20
N ALA A 29 -11.98 -5.62 -3.38
CA ALA A 29 -12.60 -5.23 -4.63
C ALA A 29 -13.85 -6.07 -4.96
N LEU A 30 -13.80 -7.38 -4.74
CA LEU A 30 -14.95 -8.27 -4.95
C LEU A 30 -16.12 -7.91 -4.04
N CYS A 31 -15.87 -7.57 -2.77
CA CYS A 31 -16.90 -7.09 -1.84
C CYS A 31 -17.58 -5.80 -2.33
N VAL A 32 -16.81 -4.86 -2.89
CA VAL A 32 -17.37 -3.62 -3.47
C VAL A 32 -18.25 -3.92 -4.67
N VAL A 33 -17.77 -4.78 -5.58
CA VAL A 33 -18.54 -5.22 -6.76
C VAL A 33 -19.84 -5.89 -6.31
N TRP A 34 -19.77 -6.79 -5.33
CA TRP A 34 -20.93 -7.48 -4.77
C TRP A 34 -21.99 -6.50 -4.26
N ALA A 35 -21.62 -5.57 -3.38
CA ALA A 35 -22.58 -4.64 -2.80
C ALA A 35 -23.26 -3.76 -3.86
N HIS A 36 -22.50 -3.30 -4.86
CA HIS A 36 -23.08 -2.53 -5.97
C HIS A 36 -24.00 -3.37 -6.87
N THR A 37 -23.70 -4.66 -7.09
CA THR A 37 -24.66 -5.54 -7.77
C THR A 37 -25.96 -5.66 -7.00
N GLN A 38 -25.93 -5.78 -5.66
CA GLN A 38 -27.15 -5.89 -4.87
C GLN A 38 -28.02 -4.63 -5.00
N THR A 39 -27.40 -3.45 -4.93
CA THR A 39 -28.11 -2.16 -5.08
C THR A 39 -28.67 -1.97 -6.49
N ILE A 40 -27.88 -2.24 -7.53
CA ILE A 40 -28.30 -2.01 -8.92
C ILE A 40 -29.41 -2.98 -9.34
N PHE A 41 -29.29 -4.26 -8.99
CA PHE A 41 -30.28 -5.28 -9.37
C PHE A 41 -31.44 -5.42 -8.37
N GLY A 42 -31.53 -4.51 -7.39
CA GLY A 42 -32.62 -4.50 -6.41
C GLY A 42 -32.71 -5.78 -5.59
N GLN A 43 -31.60 -6.50 -5.41
CA GLN A 43 -31.58 -7.74 -4.65
C GLN A 43 -31.86 -7.45 -3.19
N ARG A 44 -33.11 -7.69 -2.78
CA ARG A 44 -33.48 -7.83 -1.38
C ARG A 44 -33.42 -9.31 -1.06
N LEU A 45 -32.21 -9.83 -0.82
CA LEU A 45 -32.11 -11.11 -0.15
C LEU A 45 -32.74 -10.92 1.23
N ASP A 46 -33.56 -11.86 1.70
CA ASP A 46 -34.11 -11.82 3.07
C ASP A 46 -33.00 -11.69 4.13
N PHE A 47 -31.78 -12.10 3.75
CA PHE A 47 -30.55 -11.89 4.50
C PHE A 47 -29.83 -10.63 4.02
N ASN A 48 -30.21 -9.48 4.59
CA ASN A 48 -29.51 -8.19 4.47
C ASN A 48 -28.09 -8.18 5.07
N SER A 49 -27.53 -9.34 5.44
CA SER A 49 -26.20 -9.49 6.06
C SER A 49 -25.08 -8.84 5.26
N PHE A 50 -25.26 -8.70 3.95
CA PHE A 50 -24.24 -8.21 3.02
C PHE A 50 -24.44 -6.77 2.56
N ASP A 51 -25.48 -6.06 3.03
CA ASP A 51 -25.76 -4.67 2.62
C ASP A 51 -24.56 -3.72 2.83
N TYR A 52 -23.71 -4.04 3.82
CA TYR A 52 -22.54 -3.25 4.19
C TYR A 52 -21.21 -3.87 3.77
N VAL A 53 -21.22 -5.03 3.12
CA VAL A 53 -19.97 -5.71 2.73
C VAL A 53 -19.13 -4.85 1.79
N GLY A 54 -19.77 -4.05 0.93
CA GLY A 54 -19.09 -3.10 0.07
C GLY A 54 -18.41 -1.99 0.83
N PHE A 55 -19.05 -1.48 1.87
CA PHE A 55 -18.47 -0.45 2.74
C PHE A 55 -17.21 -0.98 3.45
N TYR A 56 -17.27 -2.19 4.04
CA TYR A 56 -16.10 -2.85 4.61
C TYR A 56 -15.00 -3.11 3.57
N GLY A 57 -15.40 -3.50 2.35
CA GLY A 57 -14.49 -3.64 1.22
C GLY A 57 -13.74 -2.34 0.90
N VAL A 58 -14.42 -1.20 0.87
CA VAL A 58 -13.80 0.12 0.65
C VAL A 58 -12.84 0.49 1.78
N ILE A 59 -13.22 0.29 3.05
CA ILE A 59 -12.33 0.54 4.21
C ILE A 59 -11.06 -0.29 4.06
N MET A 60 -11.22 -1.60 3.87
CA MET A 60 -10.12 -2.55 3.74
C MET A 60 -9.20 -2.18 2.56
N PHE A 61 -9.77 -1.75 1.44
CA PHE A 61 -9.03 -1.26 0.27
C PHE A 61 -8.17 -0.03 0.60
N PHE A 62 -8.72 0.94 1.32
CA PHE A 62 -7.98 2.15 1.70
C PHE A 62 -6.90 1.88 2.74
N VAL A 63 -7.17 1.05 3.76
CA VAL A 63 -6.14 0.65 4.75
C VAL A 63 -4.98 -0.05 4.05
N LEU A 64 -5.26 -1.01 3.16
CA LEU A 64 -4.24 -1.70 2.37
C LEU A 64 -3.44 -0.75 1.48
N SER A 65 -4.12 0.15 0.78
CA SER A 65 -3.48 1.10 -0.12
C SER A 65 -2.54 2.03 0.64
N ALA A 66 -2.98 2.54 1.79
CA ALA A 66 -2.16 3.35 2.68
C ALA A 66 -0.98 2.57 3.24
N PHE A 67 -1.19 1.32 3.68
CA PHE A 67 -0.12 0.44 4.15
C PHE A 67 0.96 0.25 3.07
N LEU A 68 0.57 -0.16 1.87
CA LEU A 68 1.52 -0.45 0.78
C LEU A 68 2.29 0.79 0.33
N LEU A 69 1.61 1.94 0.22
CA LEU A 69 2.23 3.20 -0.17
C LEU A 69 3.24 3.64 0.89
N THR A 70 2.82 3.71 2.15
CA THR A 70 3.66 4.15 3.28
C THR A 70 4.86 3.21 3.47
N PHE A 71 4.64 1.89 3.42
CA PHE A 71 5.72 0.93 3.57
C PHE A 71 6.76 1.03 2.45
N ARG A 72 6.32 1.16 1.19
CA ARG A 72 7.22 1.37 0.06
C ARG A 72 8.01 2.68 0.20
N MET A 73 7.33 3.76 0.57
CA MET A 73 8.00 5.05 0.78
C MET A 73 9.03 5.01 1.90
N LEU A 74 8.76 4.31 3.00
CA LEU A 74 9.74 4.10 4.08
C LEU A 74 11.01 3.40 3.56
N LEU A 75 10.86 2.34 2.77
CA LEU A 75 12.00 1.61 2.20
C LEU A 75 12.78 2.46 1.21
N ASP A 76 12.09 3.16 0.30
CA ASP A 76 12.72 4.00 -0.71
C ASP A 76 13.50 5.16 -0.06
N TRP A 77 12.95 5.76 1.01
CA TRP A 77 13.58 6.85 1.75
C TRP A 77 14.81 6.41 2.55
N GLU A 78 14.76 5.25 3.20
CA GLU A 78 15.92 4.67 3.89
C GLU A 78 17.05 4.36 2.90
N GLN A 79 16.72 3.75 1.75
CA GLN A 79 17.72 3.46 0.72
C GLN A 79 18.35 4.72 0.14
N TYR A 80 17.60 5.82 0.04
CA TYR A 80 18.14 7.10 -0.38
C TYR A 80 19.21 7.60 0.60
N HIS A 81 18.93 7.55 1.91
CA HIS A 81 19.90 7.97 2.93
C HIS A 81 21.14 7.06 2.99
N GLU A 82 20.97 5.73 2.90
CA GLU A 82 22.11 4.80 2.85
C GLU A 82 23.06 5.08 1.68
N LYS A 83 22.52 5.45 0.51
CA LYS A 83 23.34 5.83 -0.65
C LYS A 83 24.03 7.16 -0.44
N LYS A 84 23.33 8.14 0.15
CA LYS A 84 23.89 9.45 0.45
C LYS A 84 25.06 9.35 1.43
N GLU A 85 24.92 8.57 2.50
CA GLU A 85 25.99 8.34 3.48
C GLU A 85 27.20 7.65 2.86
N LYS A 86 26.99 6.62 2.02
CA LYS A 86 28.10 5.96 1.30
C LYS A 86 28.84 6.92 0.39
N ASN A 87 28.12 7.75 -0.37
CA ASN A 87 28.74 8.73 -1.27
C ASN A 87 29.56 9.78 -0.50
N ASN A 88 29.07 10.24 0.65
CA ASN A 88 29.82 11.16 1.49
C ASN A 88 31.11 10.53 2.03
N ASN A 89 31.06 9.28 2.48
CA ASN A 89 32.24 8.57 2.97
C ASN A 89 33.30 8.35 1.87
N TYR A 90 32.87 8.14 0.62
CA TYR A 90 33.81 8.05 -0.51
C TYR A 90 34.50 9.39 -0.80
N LEU A 91 33.74 10.50 -0.76
CA LEU A 91 34.31 11.83 -0.94
C LEU A 91 35.31 12.18 0.17
N GLU A 92 35.01 11.85 1.43
CA GLU A 92 35.94 12.04 2.55
C GLU A 92 37.21 11.18 2.39
N SER A 93 37.07 9.92 1.96
CA SER A 93 38.24 9.06 1.73
C SER A 93 39.13 9.53 0.57
N ASP A 94 38.53 10.08 -0.48
CA ASP A 94 39.29 10.60 -1.63
C ASP A 94 40.04 11.88 -1.24
N VAL A 95 39.41 12.80 -0.50
CA VAL A 95 40.06 14.02 0.02
C VAL A 95 41.20 13.71 0.99
N GLU A 96 41.02 12.73 1.89
CA GLU A 96 42.11 12.28 2.78
C GLU A 96 43.26 11.61 2.01
N SER A 97 42.96 10.93 0.90
CA SER A 97 43.99 10.34 0.04
C SER A 97 44.81 11.41 -0.69
N GLU A 98 44.17 12.46 -1.22
CA GLU A 98 44.85 13.58 -1.88
C GLU A 98 45.67 14.42 -0.90
N ALA A 99 45.15 14.67 0.30
CA ALA A 99 45.89 15.40 1.33
C ALA A 99 47.19 14.69 1.73
N ASN A 100 47.21 13.36 1.76
CA ASN A 100 48.41 12.58 2.07
C ASN A 100 49.45 12.52 0.93
N PHE A 101 49.03 12.72 -0.33
CA PHE A 101 49.96 12.81 -1.47
C PHE A 101 50.77 14.12 -1.50
N SER A 102 50.34 15.16 -0.77
CA SER A 102 51.07 16.44 -0.70
C SER A 102 52.40 16.40 0.08
N ASN A 103 52.76 15.27 0.69
CA ASN A 103 54.04 15.05 1.38
C ASN A 103 55.08 14.25 0.55
N VAL A 104 54.84 14.02 -0.74
CA VAL A 104 55.87 13.43 -1.63
C VAL A 104 56.90 14.52 -1.97
N PRO A 105 58.21 14.29 -1.74
CA PRO A 105 59.24 15.29 -2.00
C PRO A 105 59.25 15.66 -3.48
N LEU A 106 59.19 16.98 -3.75
CA LEU A 106 59.28 17.58 -5.07
C LEU A 106 60.56 17.10 -5.78
N LEU A 107 60.42 16.12 -6.68
CA LEU A 107 61.45 15.83 -7.67
C LEU A 107 61.27 16.84 -8.79
N SER A 108 62.16 17.84 -8.81
CA SER A 108 62.26 18.82 -9.88
C SER A 108 62.62 18.11 -11.20
N SER A 109 61.65 17.95 -12.10
CA SER A 109 61.95 17.64 -13.49
C SER A 109 61.29 18.66 -14.41
N THR A 110 62.18 19.37 -15.08
CA THR A 110 62.02 20.33 -16.17
C THR A 110 61.22 19.81 -17.38
N ASN A 111 60.54 20.78 -18.00
CA ASN A 111 60.29 20.98 -19.43
C ASN A 111 59.00 20.48 -20.09
N ASP A 112 58.24 21.49 -20.53
CA ASP A 112 57.87 21.83 -21.91
C ASP A 112 57.21 20.79 -22.81
N HIS A 113 55.96 21.08 -23.14
CA HIS A 113 55.30 21.04 -24.45
C HIS A 113 53.78 20.96 -24.18
N LEU A 114 52.83 21.50 -24.93
CA LEU A 114 52.69 22.38 -26.08
C LEU A 114 51.15 22.45 -26.28
N GLU A 115 50.64 23.59 -26.71
CA GLU A 115 49.22 23.90 -26.92
C GLU A 115 48.44 22.88 -27.78
N LYS A 116 47.12 22.78 -27.52
CA LYS A 116 46.10 23.00 -28.57
C LYS A 116 44.71 23.21 -28.00
N SER A 117 44.22 24.45 -28.15
CA SER A 117 42.83 24.85 -28.08
C SER A 117 42.04 24.27 -29.25
N VAL A 118 40.83 23.78 -28.97
CA VAL A 118 39.81 23.46 -29.98
C VAL A 118 38.55 24.24 -29.61
N ASP A 119 38.31 25.30 -30.38
CA ASP A 119 37.03 26.00 -30.44
C ASP A 119 35.99 25.10 -31.09
N LEU A 120 34.77 25.08 -30.54
CA LEU A 120 33.59 24.69 -31.29
C LEU A 120 32.39 25.56 -30.87
N ASP A 121 32.24 26.66 -31.60
CA ASP A 121 30.98 27.36 -31.79
C ASP A 121 29.99 26.46 -32.55
N THR A 122 28.77 26.30 -32.04
CA THR A 122 27.61 26.10 -32.90
C THR A 122 26.37 26.79 -32.33
N ASN A 123 25.95 27.80 -33.08
CA ASN A 123 24.70 28.53 -33.07
C ASN A 123 23.45 27.63 -32.96
N LEU A 124 22.50 28.05 -32.11
CA LEU A 124 21.06 27.82 -32.34
C LEU A 124 20.25 28.95 -31.71
N SER A 125 20.09 30.02 -32.50
CA SER A 125 19.09 31.06 -32.33
C SER A 125 17.83 30.73 -33.15
N ASN A 126 16.70 31.30 -32.71
CA ASN A 126 15.44 31.52 -33.44
C ASN A 126 14.30 30.52 -33.21
N VAL A 127 13.49 30.80 -32.19
CA VAL A 127 12.05 30.47 -32.16
C VAL A 127 11.27 31.78 -32.06
N PRO A 128 10.34 32.09 -32.99
CA PRO A 128 9.59 33.35 -32.95
C PRO A 128 8.43 33.27 -31.94
N PRO A 129 8.01 34.39 -31.35
CA PRO A 129 6.80 34.44 -30.55
C PRO A 129 5.60 34.60 -31.48
N LEU A 130 4.62 33.70 -31.37
CA LEU A 130 3.33 33.87 -32.05
C LEU A 130 2.40 34.70 -31.16
N SER A 131 2.26 35.97 -31.49
CA SER A 131 1.17 36.84 -31.05
C SER A 131 0.07 36.83 -32.12
N SER A 132 -1.17 36.61 -31.70
CA SER A 132 -2.33 37.16 -32.42
C SER A 132 -3.50 37.32 -31.47
N THR A 133 -3.73 38.58 -31.16
CA THR A 133 -4.94 39.20 -30.64
C THR A 133 -6.16 38.80 -31.47
N ILE A 134 -7.23 38.31 -30.84
CA ILE A 134 -8.60 38.39 -31.36
C ILE A 134 -9.50 38.79 -30.18
N ASN A 135 -9.92 40.04 -30.18
CA ASN A 135 -11.21 40.45 -29.63
C ASN A 135 -12.25 40.18 -30.73
N ASP A 136 -13.39 39.63 -30.36
CA ASP A 136 -14.69 40.26 -30.67
C ASP A 136 -15.85 39.56 -29.95
N ASN A 137 -16.77 40.41 -29.50
CA ASN A 137 -17.98 40.10 -28.77
C ASN A 137 -18.98 39.32 -29.63
N ILE A 138 -19.45 38.17 -29.14
CA ILE A 138 -20.72 37.57 -29.58
C ILE A 138 -21.48 37.06 -28.35
N THR A 139 -22.54 37.77 -28.01
CA THR A 139 -23.63 37.34 -27.13
C THR A 139 -24.57 36.41 -27.89
N GLU A 140 -24.46 35.10 -27.72
CA GLU A 140 -25.48 34.15 -28.17
C GLU A 140 -25.68 32.98 -27.18
N ILE A 141 -26.95 32.57 -27.10
CA ILE A 141 -27.57 31.59 -26.20
C ILE A 141 -26.95 30.19 -26.44
N PRO A 142 -26.62 29.40 -25.40
CA PRO A 142 -25.95 28.11 -25.59
C PRO A 142 -26.91 27.10 -26.19
N SER A 143 -26.72 26.84 -27.49
CA SER A 143 -27.26 25.67 -28.19
C SER A 143 -26.61 24.40 -27.64
N LEU A 144 -27.40 23.33 -27.60
CA LEU A 144 -27.11 22.01 -27.04
C LEU A 144 -26.05 21.24 -27.88
N GLY A 145 -24.85 21.81 -28.01
CA GLY A 145 -23.75 21.32 -28.84
C GLY A 145 -22.42 21.20 -28.07
N GLU A 146 -22.45 21.15 -26.73
CA GLU A 146 -21.24 20.92 -25.96
C GLU A 146 -20.72 19.50 -26.16
N LYS A 147 -19.48 19.41 -26.63
CA LYS A 147 -18.75 18.18 -26.93
C LYS A 147 -18.81 17.23 -25.72
N PRO A 148 -19.16 15.94 -25.89
CA PRO A 148 -19.30 14.96 -24.80
C PRO A 148 -18.06 14.84 -23.89
N VAL A 149 -16.89 15.23 -24.39
CA VAL A 149 -15.63 15.29 -23.64
C VAL A 149 -15.66 16.32 -22.51
N HIS A 150 -16.32 17.47 -22.69
CA HIS A 150 -16.38 18.52 -21.67
C HIS A 150 -17.33 18.15 -20.52
N PHE A 151 -18.45 17.48 -20.85
CA PHE A 151 -19.34 16.88 -19.85
C PHE A 151 -18.62 15.76 -19.08
N PHE A 152 -17.91 14.86 -19.76
CA PHE A 152 -17.15 13.79 -19.12
C PHE A 152 -16.04 14.34 -18.21
N TYR A 153 -15.29 15.36 -18.65
CA TYR A 153 -14.27 16.01 -17.83
C TYR A 153 -14.88 16.71 -16.62
N HIS A 154 -15.99 17.44 -16.79
CA HIS A 154 -16.64 18.13 -15.68
C HIS A 154 -17.30 17.15 -14.71
N TYR A 155 -17.82 16.02 -15.21
CA TYR A 155 -18.38 14.92 -14.44
C TYR A 155 -17.29 14.18 -13.65
N ILE A 156 -16.16 13.85 -14.29
CA ILE A 156 -15.00 13.26 -13.63
C ILE A 156 -14.42 14.22 -12.58
N ARG A 157 -14.19 15.49 -12.94
CA ARG A 157 -13.63 16.48 -12.00
C ARG A 157 -14.50 16.67 -10.76
N LYS A 158 -15.83 16.69 -10.93
CA LYS A 158 -16.77 16.92 -9.82
C LYS A 158 -17.04 15.64 -8.99
N ARG A 159 -16.94 14.45 -9.60
CA ARG A 159 -17.33 13.18 -8.98
C ARG A 159 -16.15 12.27 -8.58
N VAL A 160 -15.06 12.30 -9.34
CA VAL A 160 -13.86 11.46 -9.12
C VAL A 160 -12.83 12.17 -8.22
N TRP A 161 -12.78 13.51 -8.23
CA TRP A 161 -11.79 14.26 -7.45
C TRP A 161 -12.42 15.38 -6.60
N PRO A 162 -13.10 15.03 -5.49
CA PRO A 162 -13.57 16.04 -4.56
C PRO A 162 -12.39 16.90 -4.11
N LYS A 163 -12.51 18.24 -4.18
CA LYS A 163 -11.49 19.21 -3.72
C LYS A 163 -10.93 18.89 -2.32
N TYR A 164 -11.69 18.15 -1.52
CA TYR A 164 -11.39 17.78 -0.15
C TYR A 164 -10.51 16.52 0.00
N GLN A 165 -10.29 15.70 -1.03
CA GLN A 165 -9.53 14.43 -0.91
C GLN A 165 -8.04 14.54 -1.25
N THR A 166 -7.67 15.45 -2.16
CA THR A 166 -6.28 15.65 -2.61
C THR A 166 -5.26 15.91 -1.48
N PRO A 167 -5.53 16.69 -0.42
CA PRO A 167 -4.53 16.94 0.61
C PRO A 167 -4.08 15.68 1.37
N TYR A 168 -4.84 14.57 1.37
CA TYR A 168 -4.47 13.38 2.16
C TYR A 168 -3.34 12.59 1.55
N TYR A 169 -3.32 12.46 0.22
CA TYR A 169 -2.20 11.81 -0.47
C TYR A 169 -0.88 12.57 -0.25
N PHE A 170 -0.95 13.89 0.01
CA PHE A 170 0.21 14.68 0.40
C PHE A 170 0.61 14.51 1.87
N ARG A 171 -0.32 14.12 2.75
CA ARG A 171 -0.01 13.87 4.18
C ARG A 171 0.82 12.60 4.37
N ILE A 172 0.66 11.57 3.53
CA ILE A 172 1.44 10.33 3.67
C ILE A 172 2.95 10.59 3.53
N PRO A 173 3.44 11.27 2.47
CA PRO A 173 4.83 11.73 2.40
C PRO A 173 5.28 12.50 3.63
N ILE A 174 4.46 13.42 4.14
CA ILE A 174 4.79 14.22 5.32
C ILE A 174 4.92 13.33 6.56
N ILE A 175 4.02 12.36 6.76
CA ILE A 175 4.10 11.40 7.87
C ILE A 175 5.37 10.56 7.75
N VAL A 176 5.69 10.03 6.57
CA VAL A 176 6.88 9.20 6.34
C VAL A 176 8.17 10.00 6.54
N ILE A 177 8.30 11.15 5.87
CA ILE A 177 9.47 12.02 5.96
C ILE A 177 9.62 12.51 7.40
N GLY A 178 8.53 13.00 8.02
CA GLY A 178 8.53 13.43 9.41
C GLY A 178 8.95 12.32 10.37
N TYR A 179 8.43 11.10 10.21
CA TYR A 179 8.80 9.95 11.03
C TYR A 179 10.30 9.63 10.95
N VAL A 180 10.85 9.56 9.73
CA VAL A 180 12.26 9.21 9.55
C VAL A 180 13.18 10.34 9.98
N GLU A 181 12.92 11.58 9.59
CA GLU A 181 13.77 12.72 9.97
C GLU A 181 13.72 12.97 11.48
N PHE A 182 12.60 12.73 12.14
CA PHE A 182 12.52 12.83 13.60
C PHE A 182 13.37 11.75 14.30
N ALA A 183 13.41 10.53 13.77
CA ALA A 183 14.32 9.49 14.26
C ALA A 183 15.80 9.87 14.06
N ARG A 184 16.15 10.47 12.92
CA ARG A 184 17.52 10.94 12.64
C ARG A 184 17.92 12.11 13.52
N PHE A 185 16.99 13.04 13.78
CA PHE A 185 17.19 14.13 14.71
C PHE A 185 17.50 13.62 16.13
N GLY A 186 16.75 12.62 16.61
CA GLY A 186 17.05 11.95 17.87
C GLY A 186 18.44 11.31 17.89
N ALA A 187 18.80 10.62 16.80
CA ALA A 187 20.13 10.02 16.65
C ALA A 187 21.25 11.08 16.71
N PHE A 188 21.08 12.19 15.99
CA PHE A 188 22.01 13.31 15.97
C PHE A 188 22.20 13.92 17.36
N LEU A 189 21.11 14.27 18.05
CA LEU A 189 21.15 14.85 19.39
C LEU A 189 21.87 13.92 20.38
N THR A 190 21.48 12.64 20.43
CA THR A 190 22.09 11.70 21.39
C THR A 190 23.52 11.30 21.02
N ASN A 191 23.90 11.39 19.75
CA ASN A 191 25.31 11.27 19.36
C ASN A 191 26.12 12.45 19.88
N HIS A 192 25.61 13.67 19.71
CA HIS A 192 26.28 14.90 20.17
C HIS A 192 26.47 14.91 21.69
N TYR A 193 25.44 14.57 22.46
CA TYR A 193 25.50 14.64 23.93
C TYR A 193 26.02 13.38 24.62
N PHE A 194 25.69 12.18 24.10
CA PHE A 194 25.93 10.92 24.81
C PHE A 194 26.73 9.88 24.02
N LYS A 195 27.12 10.17 22.76
CA LYS A 195 27.78 9.22 21.85
C LYS A 195 26.99 7.90 21.68
N LYS A 196 25.66 7.95 21.82
CA LYS A 196 24.75 6.79 21.74
C LYS A 196 23.58 7.07 20.78
N PRO A 197 23.83 7.22 19.46
CA PRO A 197 22.81 7.59 18.47
C PRO A 197 21.60 6.66 18.43
N ALA A 198 21.81 5.37 18.72
CA ALA A 198 20.74 4.38 18.70
C ALA A 198 19.62 4.71 19.71
N ILE A 199 19.98 5.19 20.91
CA ILE A 199 19.01 5.48 21.97
C ILE A 199 18.12 6.65 21.56
N GLY A 200 18.68 7.73 21.01
CA GLY A 200 17.88 8.86 20.57
C GLY A 200 16.98 8.54 19.39
N ALA A 201 17.46 7.73 18.44
CA ALA A 201 16.62 7.24 17.35
C ALA A 201 15.40 6.48 17.88
N TRP A 202 15.60 5.62 18.88
CA TRP A 202 14.54 4.86 19.54
C TRP A 202 13.52 5.76 20.23
N ILE A 203 13.98 6.70 21.06
CA ILE A 203 13.12 7.64 21.79
C ILE A 203 12.27 8.45 20.81
N CYS A 204 12.88 9.04 19.78
CA CYS A 204 12.15 9.83 18.78
C CYS A 204 11.15 8.99 17.98
N ARG A 205 11.44 7.72 17.67
CA ARG A 205 10.47 6.83 17.01
C ARG A 205 9.26 6.52 17.88
N ILE A 206 9.45 6.31 19.19
CA ILE A 206 8.35 6.10 20.13
C ILE A 206 7.49 7.36 20.19
N LEU A 207 8.12 8.52 20.36
CA LEU A 207 7.43 9.82 20.37
C LEU A 207 6.67 10.09 19.06
N ALA A 208 7.27 9.79 17.89
CA ALA A 208 6.59 9.94 16.61
C ALA A 208 5.35 9.02 16.51
N ASN A 209 5.42 7.79 16.99
CA ASN A 209 4.26 6.90 17.03
C ASN A 209 3.14 7.46 17.92
N VAL A 210 3.48 8.00 19.09
CA VAL A 210 2.50 8.66 19.99
C VAL A 210 1.85 9.85 19.28
N ILE A 211 2.64 10.70 18.61
CA ILE A 211 2.13 11.84 17.84
C ILE A 211 1.18 11.39 16.73
N ILE A 212 1.57 10.39 15.93
CA ILE A 212 0.73 9.92 14.81
C ILE A 212 -0.57 9.28 15.32
N VAL A 213 -0.53 8.53 16.43
CA VAL A 213 -1.73 7.97 17.07
C VAL A 213 -2.64 9.08 17.60
N ASN A 214 -2.09 10.11 18.25
CA ASN A 214 -2.88 11.27 18.69
C ASN A 214 -3.52 11.99 17.51
N VAL A 215 -2.76 12.24 16.43
CA VAL A 215 -3.31 12.84 15.20
C VAL A 215 -4.42 11.99 14.60
N ARG A 216 -4.28 10.66 14.60
CA ARG A 216 -5.37 9.75 14.19
C ARG A 216 -6.60 9.94 15.07
N THR A 217 -6.44 9.97 16.39
CA THR A 217 -7.55 10.10 17.35
C THR A 217 -8.26 11.45 17.19
N GLU A 218 -7.52 12.55 17.03
CA GLU A 218 -8.10 13.86 16.73
C GLU A 218 -8.86 13.89 15.40
N LEU A 219 -8.34 13.23 14.36
CA LEU A 219 -9.04 13.09 13.08
C LEU A 219 -10.31 12.25 13.20
N LEU A 220 -10.32 11.27 14.10
CA LEU A 220 -11.49 10.45 14.39
C LEU A 220 -12.56 11.27 15.11
N ILE A 221 -12.20 11.96 16.19
CA ILE A 221 -13.10 12.82 16.98
C ILE A 221 -13.69 13.95 16.12
N SER A 222 -12.83 14.67 15.38
CA SER A 222 -13.27 15.79 14.53
C SER A 222 -14.08 15.38 13.29
N SER A 223 -14.14 14.07 12.99
CA SER A 223 -15.02 13.51 11.96
C SER A 223 -16.43 13.22 12.49
N ASP A 224 -16.60 13.05 13.80
CA ASP A 224 -17.89 12.78 14.44
C ASP A 224 -18.72 14.06 14.61
N GLU A 225 -18.08 15.17 15.00
CA GLU A 225 -18.78 16.42 15.31
C GLU A 225 -19.39 17.13 14.10
N ARG A 226 -18.95 16.81 12.88
CA ARG A 226 -19.12 17.72 11.74
C ARG A 226 -20.22 17.42 10.73
N ASN A 227 -21.02 16.35 10.82
CA ASN A 227 -22.30 16.21 10.10
C ASN A 227 -22.89 14.79 10.26
N LEU A 228 -24.06 14.67 10.90
CA LEU A 228 -24.93 13.48 10.78
C LEU A 228 -25.56 13.36 9.38
N ASP A 229 -25.70 14.48 8.66
CA ASP A 229 -26.47 14.54 7.41
C ASP A 229 -25.66 14.40 6.12
N PHE A 230 -24.33 14.35 6.20
CA PHE A 230 -23.47 14.18 5.02
C PHE A 230 -22.57 12.96 5.17
N VAL A 231 -22.99 11.86 4.53
CA VAL A 231 -22.23 10.62 4.27
C VAL A 231 -20.95 10.87 3.42
N ASN A 232 -20.62 12.12 3.10
CA ASN A 232 -19.57 12.47 2.16
C ASN A 232 -18.17 12.44 2.78
N THR A 233 -17.39 11.47 2.31
CA THR A 233 -15.93 11.49 2.01
C THR A 233 -14.90 11.87 3.08
N ASP A 234 -15.26 12.52 4.19
CA ASP A 234 -14.31 12.96 5.21
C ASP A 234 -13.93 11.84 6.20
N GLY A 235 -14.74 10.79 6.31
CA GLY A 235 -14.45 9.63 7.14
C GLY A 235 -13.22 8.82 6.69
N SER A 236 -12.75 8.97 5.45
CA SER A 236 -11.60 8.19 4.97
C SER A 236 -10.25 8.64 5.54
N ARG A 237 -10.18 9.84 6.16
CA ARG A 237 -8.93 10.44 6.65
C ARG A 237 -8.21 9.56 7.66
N HIS A 238 -8.93 9.16 8.71
CA HIS A 238 -8.36 8.37 9.78
C HIS A 238 -8.04 6.93 9.32
N ILE A 239 -8.77 6.41 8.32
CA ILE A 239 -8.53 5.09 7.71
C ILE A 239 -7.16 5.05 7.02
N PHE A 240 -6.84 6.08 6.24
CA PHE A 240 -5.51 6.21 5.60
C PHE A 240 -4.38 6.34 6.63
N VAL A 241 -4.59 7.13 7.69
CA VAL A 241 -3.59 7.24 8.78
C VAL A 241 -3.40 5.89 9.47
N THR A 242 -4.48 5.14 9.69
CA THR A 242 -4.44 3.80 10.31
C THR A 242 -3.60 2.80 9.50
N GLY A 243 -3.78 2.74 8.17
CA GLY A 243 -2.91 1.92 7.32
C GLY A 243 -1.44 2.37 7.32
N SER A 244 -1.19 3.68 7.45
CA SER A 244 0.18 4.22 7.56
C SER A 244 0.86 3.87 8.88
N ILE A 245 0.13 3.95 10.00
CA ILE A 245 0.59 3.48 11.32
C ILE A 245 0.96 2.00 11.24
N CYS A 246 0.08 1.18 10.65
CA CYS A 246 0.34 -0.25 10.46
C CYS A 246 1.65 -0.51 9.70
N ALA A 247 1.93 0.25 8.63
CA ALA A 247 3.17 0.12 7.87
C ALA A 247 4.41 0.50 8.70
N ILE A 248 4.32 1.58 9.48
CA ILE A 248 5.39 2.01 10.40
C ILE A 248 5.65 0.94 11.45
N TRP A 249 4.61 0.41 12.11
CA TRP A 249 4.75 -0.63 13.12
C TRP A 249 5.36 -1.91 12.55
N TYR A 250 4.90 -2.34 11.38
CA TYR A 250 5.49 -3.50 10.71
C TYR A 250 6.97 -3.27 10.38
N ARG A 251 7.36 -2.06 9.94
CA ARG A 251 8.77 -1.71 9.71
C ARG A 251 9.58 -1.77 11.00
N GLU A 252 9.06 -1.27 12.12
CA GLU A 252 9.74 -1.33 13.42
C GLU A 252 9.94 -2.77 13.91
N ILE A 253 8.93 -3.63 13.73
CA ILE A 253 9.04 -5.06 14.05
C ILE A 253 10.18 -5.71 13.26
N ILE A 254 10.26 -5.43 11.95
CA ILE A 254 11.37 -5.93 11.11
C ILE A 254 12.70 -5.41 11.64
N ARG A 255 12.79 -4.11 11.95
CA ARG A 255 14.04 -3.49 12.41
C ARG A 255 14.51 -4.05 13.76
N LEU A 256 13.58 -4.40 14.64
CA LEU A 256 13.87 -5.03 15.93
C LEU A 256 14.24 -6.52 15.81
N GLY A 257 14.14 -7.12 14.63
CA GLY A 257 14.33 -8.56 14.47
C GLY A 257 13.26 -9.39 15.18
N LEU A 258 12.07 -8.81 15.41
CA LEU A 258 10.94 -9.49 16.06
C LEU A 258 10.09 -10.29 15.07
N LEU A 259 10.44 -10.27 13.78
CA LEU A 259 9.75 -11.05 12.77
C LEU A 259 10.01 -12.55 13.01
N PRO A 260 8.98 -13.39 13.13
CA PRO A 260 9.21 -14.83 13.21
C PRO A 260 9.80 -15.35 11.91
N LEU A 261 10.73 -16.31 12.03
CA LEU A 261 11.33 -16.98 10.89
C LEU A 261 10.25 -17.70 10.07
N SER A 262 10.38 -17.65 8.74
CA SER A 262 9.57 -18.49 7.85
C SER A 262 9.96 -19.97 8.00
N LEU A 263 9.11 -20.87 7.50
CA LEU A 263 9.40 -22.30 7.55
C LEU A 263 10.67 -22.64 6.75
N GLU A 264 10.86 -21.97 5.63
CA GLU A 264 12.04 -22.14 4.78
C GLU A 264 13.31 -21.61 5.48
N GLU A 265 13.23 -20.46 6.14
CA GLU A 265 14.34 -19.89 6.91
C GLU A 265 14.72 -20.81 8.09
N GLU A 266 13.73 -21.40 8.76
CA GLU A 266 13.91 -22.38 9.84
C GLU A 266 14.58 -23.67 9.32
N ASN A 267 14.07 -24.24 8.23
CA ASN A 267 14.65 -25.44 7.62
C ASN A 267 16.12 -25.22 7.19
N ILE A 268 16.45 -24.04 6.65
CA ILE A 268 17.83 -23.69 6.28
C ILE A 268 18.75 -23.60 7.52
N LEU A 269 18.23 -23.17 8.66
CA LEU A 269 19.00 -23.14 9.92
C LEU A 269 19.20 -24.54 10.48
N ASP A 270 18.17 -25.39 10.41
CA ASP A 270 18.25 -26.79 10.85
C ASP A 270 19.24 -27.59 9.98
N ASP A 271 19.24 -27.40 8.66
CA ASP A 271 20.19 -28.03 7.74
C ASP A 271 21.65 -27.63 8.04
N LYS A 272 21.88 -26.37 8.43
CA LYS A 272 23.21 -25.91 8.85
C LYS A 272 23.61 -26.48 10.20
N SER A 273 22.66 -26.64 11.12
CA SER A 273 22.90 -27.25 12.43
C SER A 273 23.28 -28.73 12.27
N ASN A 274 22.59 -29.48 11.41
CA ASN A 274 22.84 -30.90 11.18
C ASN A 274 24.16 -31.19 10.45
N ASN A 275 24.63 -30.27 9.59
CA ASN A 275 25.93 -30.41 8.92
C ASN A 275 27.13 -30.04 9.80
N CYS A 276 26.90 -29.47 10.99
CA CYS A 276 27.96 -29.26 11.95
C CYS A 276 28.20 -30.59 12.67
N ASN A 277 29.18 -31.37 12.19
CA ASN A 277 29.63 -32.66 12.75
C ASN A 277 30.24 -32.52 14.16
N THR A 278 29.61 -31.81 15.07
CA THR A 278 29.92 -31.94 16.49
C THR A 278 29.36 -33.28 16.95
N PRO A 279 30.19 -34.23 17.43
CA PRO A 279 29.71 -35.49 17.98
C PRO A 279 28.99 -35.18 19.29
N ILE A 280 27.70 -34.87 19.17
CA ILE A 280 26.80 -34.60 20.29
C ILE A 280 26.49 -35.96 20.92
N PHE A 281 27.33 -36.32 21.89
CA PHE A 281 27.18 -37.49 22.74
C PHE A 281 26.01 -37.25 23.71
N ILE A 282 24.78 -37.35 23.22
CA ILE A 282 23.58 -37.13 24.03
C ILE A 282 22.86 -38.45 24.28
N ARG A 283 22.89 -38.84 25.55
CA ARG A 283 22.11 -39.92 26.16
C ARG A 283 20.62 -39.57 26.03
N SER A 284 19.89 -40.30 25.19
CA SER A 284 18.48 -40.03 24.87
C SER A 284 17.59 -40.19 26.11
N SER A 285 17.21 -39.08 26.74
CA SER A 285 16.14 -39.10 27.73
C SER A 285 14.80 -38.80 27.05
N PHE A 286 13.72 -39.40 27.53
CA PHE A 286 12.35 -39.15 27.07
C PHE A 286 12.00 -37.65 27.01
N VAL A 287 12.61 -36.83 27.86
CA VAL A 287 12.46 -35.37 27.87
C VAL A 287 12.97 -34.72 26.59
N GLN A 288 14.04 -35.22 25.98
CA GLN A 288 14.53 -34.72 24.68
C GLN A 288 13.61 -35.10 23.53
N LEU A 289 12.94 -36.25 23.62
CA LEU A 289 11.91 -36.65 22.66
C LEU A 289 10.66 -35.76 22.76
N ILE A 290 10.33 -35.27 23.96
CA ILE A 290 9.28 -34.25 24.14
C ILE A 290 9.75 -32.89 23.63
N ILE A 291 10.94 -32.43 24.00
CA ILE A 291 11.48 -31.12 23.58
C ILE A 291 11.64 -31.04 22.06
N SER A 292 12.08 -32.11 21.40
CA SER A 292 12.16 -32.17 19.93
C SER A 292 10.81 -32.20 19.22
N LYS A 293 9.72 -32.54 19.94
CA LYS A 293 8.34 -32.46 19.41
C LYS A 293 7.64 -31.14 19.73
N LEU A 294 8.19 -30.30 20.61
CA LEU A 294 7.61 -28.99 20.89
C LEU A 294 7.86 -28.04 19.71
N PRO A 295 6.84 -27.27 19.28
CA PRO A 295 7.02 -26.30 18.22
C PRO A 295 8.07 -25.26 18.64
N SER A 296 8.91 -24.85 17.69
CA SER A 296 9.85 -23.77 17.96
C SER A 296 9.10 -22.49 18.36
N ARG A 297 9.79 -21.57 19.05
CA ARG A 297 9.21 -20.26 19.39
C ARG A 297 8.67 -19.53 18.15
N HIS A 298 9.31 -19.71 16.99
CA HIS A 298 8.87 -19.13 15.72
C HIS A 298 7.64 -19.82 15.16
N GLN A 299 7.52 -21.15 15.28
CA GLN A 299 6.31 -21.89 14.89
C GLN A 299 5.11 -21.49 15.76
N PHE A 300 5.30 -21.42 17.09
CA PHE A 300 4.26 -20.99 18.01
C PHE A 300 3.78 -19.56 17.70
N ALA A 301 4.71 -18.62 17.51
CA ALA A 301 4.36 -17.24 17.15
C ALA A 301 3.59 -17.16 15.83
N ARG A 302 4.03 -17.87 14.77
CA ARG A 302 3.30 -17.91 13.49
C ARG A 302 1.89 -18.47 13.66
N CYS A 303 1.75 -19.58 14.38
CA CYS A 303 0.45 -20.21 14.65
C CYS A 303 -0.48 -19.26 15.43
N PHE A 304 0.05 -18.58 16.45
CA PHE A 304 -0.69 -17.59 17.24
C PHE A 304 -1.22 -16.45 16.36
N PHE A 305 -0.37 -15.85 15.52
CA PHE A 305 -0.81 -14.77 14.62
C PHE A 305 -1.77 -15.25 13.54
N ASP A 306 -1.60 -16.47 13.02
CA ASP A 306 -2.50 -17.06 12.03
C ASP A 306 -3.90 -17.31 12.61
N PHE A 307 -3.95 -17.89 13.81
CA PHE A 307 -5.20 -18.05 14.56
C PHE A 307 -5.85 -16.71 14.89
N GLY A 308 -5.03 -15.72 15.27
CA GLY A 308 -5.46 -14.33 15.47
C GLY A 308 -6.16 -13.75 14.23
N CYS A 309 -5.66 -14.01 13.02
CA CYS A 309 -6.34 -13.58 11.80
C CYS A 309 -7.76 -14.15 11.67
N TYR A 310 -7.94 -15.44 11.94
CA TYR A 310 -9.26 -16.07 11.87
C TYR A 310 -10.22 -15.51 12.92
N ILE A 311 -9.74 -15.28 14.16
CA ILE A 311 -10.54 -14.62 15.20
C ILE A 311 -10.95 -13.22 14.76
N LEU A 312 -10.01 -12.42 14.24
CA LEU A 312 -10.30 -11.05 13.83
C LEU A 312 -11.27 -10.98 12.65
N VAL A 313 -11.15 -11.91 11.68
CA VAL A 313 -12.12 -12.03 10.59
C VAL A 313 -13.49 -12.46 11.12
N PHE A 314 -13.53 -13.41 12.06
CA PHE A 314 -14.78 -13.80 12.71
C PHE A 314 -15.42 -12.63 13.46
N LEU A 315 -14.66 -11.87 14.26
CA LEU A 315 -15.13 -10.66 14.92
C LEU A 315 -15.67 -9.65 13.92
N LYS A 316 -15.00 -9.47 12.77
CA LYS A 316 -15.46 -8.60 11.69
C LYS A 316 -16.72 -9.12 10.99
N ILE A 317 -16.95 -10.43 10.94
CA ILE A 317 -18.22 -10.98 10.46
C ILE A 317 -19.32 -10.75 11.50
N CYS A 318 -19.01 -10.86 12.79
CA CYS A 318 -19.94 -10.55 13.87
C CYS A 318 -20.35 -9.08 13.91
N THR A 319 -19.56 -8.16 13.35
CA THR A 319 -19.95 -6.74 13.21
C THR A 319 -20.82 -6.46 11.99
N LEU A 320 -21.12 -7.46 11.13
CA LEU A 320 -22.11 -7.29 10.07
C LEU A 320 -23.51 -7.16 10.70
N PRO A 321 -24.37 -6.21 10.27
CA PRO A 321 -25.58 -5.86 11.02
C PRO A 321 -26.53 -7.02 11.33
N HIS A 322 -26.69 -7.96 10.41
CA HIS A 322 -27.52 -9.14 10.67
C HIS A 322 -26.91 -10.05 11.75
N HIS A 323 -25.60 -10.25 11.73
CA HIS A 323 -24.92 -11.07 12.73
C HIS A 323 -24.79 -10.34 14.06
N ALA A 324 -24.60 -9.03 14.06
CA ALA A 324 -24.56 -8.21 15.27
C ALA A 324 -25.92 -8.19 15.98
N GLU A 325 -27.02 -8.07 15.24
CA GLU A 325 -28.39 -8.19 15.78
C GLU A 325 -28.58 -9.57 16.47
N VAL A 326 -28.09 -10.65 15.84
CA VAL A 326 -28.20 -12.01 16.40
C VAL A 326 -27.26 -12.25 17.59
N VAL A 327 -26.03 -11.75 17.54
CA VAL A 327 -24.98 -12.04 18.53
C VAL A 327 -25.07 -11.09 19.74
N PHE A 328 -25.34 -9.81 19.51
CA PHE A 328 -25.34 -8.77 20.54
C PHE A 328 -26.74 -8.30 20.93
N GLY A 329 -27.78 -8.60 20.14
CA GLY A 329 -29.14 -8.12 20.40
C GLY A 329 -29.33 -6.62 20.13
N GLU A 330 -28.35 -5.98 19.48
CA GLU A 330 -28.36 -4.54 19.21
C GLU A 330 -29.11 -4.21 17.90
N PRO A 331 -29.79 -3.05 17.81
CA PRO A 331 -30.49 -2.65 16.60
C PRO A 331 -29.52 -2.31 15.45
N ARG A 332 -29.90 -2.67 14.22
CA ARG A 332 -29.11 -2.60 12.96
C ARG A 332 -28.35 -1.30 12.67
N ALA A 333 -28.69 -0.18 13.30
CA ALA A 333 -28.03 1.11 13.09
C ALA A 333 -26.70 1.26 13.86
N TYR A 334 -26.41 0.39 14.84
CA TYR A 334 -25.30 0.58 15.77
C TYR A 334 -23.92 0.16 15.20
N ASP A 335 -23.85 -0.79 14.27
CA ASP A 335 -22.55 -1.37 13.88
C ASP A 335 -21.75 -0.52 12.89
N ILE A 336 -22.44 0.15 11.96
CA ILE A 336 -21.83 1.13 11.06
C ILE A 336 -21.16 2.23 11.89
N ILE A 337 -21.78 2.57 13.03
CA ILE A 337 -21.28 3.57 13.95
C ILE A 337 -19.99 3.07 14.62
N ILE A 338 -19.88 1.82 15.07
CA ILE A 338 -18.66 1.32 15.72
C ILE A 338 -17.46 1.33 14.77
N GLU A 339 -17.58 0.70 13.59
CA GLU A 339 -16.42 0.63 12.69
C GLU A 339 -16.07 2.00 12.11
N ARG A 340 -17.05 2.87 11.84
CA ARG A 340 -16.81 4.20 11.30
C ARG A 340 -16.34 5.22 12.35
N LYS A 341 -16.89 5.19 13.56
CA LYS A 341 -16.63 6.20 14.60
C LYS A 341 -15.54 5.81 15.59
N GLN A 342 -15.35 4.53 15.88
CA GLN A 342 -14.41 4.10 16.93
C GLN A 342 -13.17 3.42 16.34
N LEU A 343 -13.37 2.47 15.42
CA LEU A 343 -12.28 1.63 14.95
C LEU A 343 -11.58 2.18 13.71
N GLY A 344 -12.29 2.82 12.79
CA GLY A 344 -11.68 3.55 11.68
C GLY A 344 -10.68 2.76 10.83
N GLY A 345 -11.00 1.49 10.54
CA GLY A 345 -10.12 0.57 9.82
C GLY A 345 -9.02 -0.08 10.68
N SER A 346 -9.01 0.13 12.00
CA SER A 346 -8.01 -0.50 12.89
C SER A 346 -8.08 -2.02 12.87
N LEU A 347 -9.27 -2.63 12.74
CA LEU A 347 -9.39 -4.09 12.61
C LEU A 347 -8.69 -4.60 11.35
N ASP A 348 -8.87 -3.94 10.21
CA ASP A 348 -8.19 -4.31 8.97
C ASP A 348 -6.67 -4.16 9.08
N ALA A 349 -6.20 -3.09 9.73
CA ALA A 349 -4.77 -2.90 10.00
C ALA A 349 -4.20 -4.00 10.89
N ILE A 350 -4.91 -4.40 11.94
CA ILE A 350 -4.48 -5.49 12.82
C ILE A 350 -4.49 -6.82 12.06
N ILE A 351 -5.52 -7.11 11.24
CA ILE A 351 -5.56 -8.31 10.39
C ILE A 351 -4.36 -8.34 9.44
N ILE A 352 -4.05 -7.22 8.77
CA ILE A 352 -2.88 -7.10 7.89
C ILE A 352 -1.60 -7.38 8.68
N LEU A 353 -1.45 -6.79 9.87
CA LEU A 353 -0.26 -6.97 10.70
C LEU A 353 -0.12 -8.43 11.18
N CYS A 354 -1.18 -9.05 11.70
CA CYS A 354 -1.21 -10.46 12.09
C CYS A 354 -0.88 -11.37 10.90
N ALA A 355 -1.44 -11.10 9.71
CA ALA A 355 -1.16 -11.90 8.52
C ALA A 355 0.32 -11.78 8.09
N LEU A 356 0.90 -10.56 8.17
CA LEU A 356 2.33 -10.35 7.90
C LEU A 356 3.23 -11.11 8.89
N LEU A 357 2.81 -11.18 10.16
CA LEU A 357 3.52 -11.89 11.23
C LEU A 357 3.32 -13.41 11.16
N SER A 358 2.21 -13.90 10.61
CA SER A 358 1.96 -15.32 10.35
C SER A 358 2.95 -15.89 9.32
N ARG A 359 3.44 -15.06 8.37
CA ARG A 359 4.40 -15.35 7.28
C ARG A 359 3.93 -16.43 6.29
N SER A 360 3.64 -17.64 6.79
CA SER A 360 3.36 -18.85 6.02
C SER A 360 2.16 -19.65 6.56
N GLY A 361 1.33 -19.06 7.44
CA GLY A 361 0.17 -19.75 8.02
C GLY A 361 -0.95 -20.02 7.00
N SER A 362 -1.96 -20.78 7.41
CA SER A 362 -3.05 -21.19 6.53
C SER A 362 -3.89 -20.01 6.06
N PHE A 363 -4.01 -18.95 6.88
CA PHE A 363 -4.73 -17.74 6.48
C PHE A 363 -4.05 -17.05 5.29
N VAL A 364 -2.73 -16.87 5.40
CA VAL A 364 -1.88 -16.30 4.34
C VAL A 364 -1.95 -17.14 3.06
N LYS A 365 -1.97 -18.48 3.20
CA LYS A 365 -2.09 -19.40 2.06
C LYS A 365 -3.45 -19.28 1.37
N ALA A 366 -4.54 -19.21 2.13
CA ALA A 366 -5.88 -19.05 1.60
C ALA A 366 -6.02 -17.75 0.77
N LEU A 367 -5.50 -16.64 1.29
CA LEU A 367 -5.45 -15.37 0.58
C LEU A 367 -4.45 -15.36 -0.58
N SER A 368 -3.47 -16.26 -0.58
CA SER A 368 -2.50 -16.38 -1.67
C SER A 368 -2.99 -17.25 -2.83
N CYS A 369 -4.27 -17.63 -2.88
CA CYS A 369 -4.78 -18.38 -4.03
C CYS A 369 -4.71 -17.54 -5.32
N ASP A 370 -4.47 -18.20 -6.45
CA ASP A 370 -4.16 -17.51 -7.70
C ASP A 370 -5.30 -16.62 -8.21
N PHE A 371 -6.54 -17.03 -7.97
CA PHE A 371 -7.72 -16.23 -8.31
C PHE A 371 -7.77 -14.91 -7.51
N LEU A 372 -7.64 -14.96 -6.18
CA LEU A 372 -7.66 -13.75 -5.36
C LEU A 372 -6.46 -12.85 -5.66
N ARG A 373 -5.28 -13.43 -5.90
CA ARG A 373 -4.10 -12.67 -6.33
C ARG A 373 -4.32 -12.00 -7.68
N PHE A 374 -4.97 -12.68 -8.61
CA PHE A 374 -5.34 -12.11 -9.91
C PHE A 374 -6.29 -10.93 -9.73
N CYS A 375 -7.39 -11.09 -8.99
CA CYS A 375 -8.32 -10.01 -8.65
C CYS A 375 -7.62 -8.85 -7.94
N GLY A 376 -6.67 -9.16 -7.05
CA GLY A 376 -5.81 -8.19 -6.37
C GLY A 376 -4.98 -7.32 -7.30
N LYS A 377 -4.36 -7.93 -8.32
CA LYS A 377 -3.56 -7.21 -9.32
C LYS A 377 -4.40 -6.25 -10.16
N ILE A 378 -5.65 -6.61 -10.44
CA ILE A 378 -6.59 -5.78 -11.23
C ILE A 378 -7.55 -4.99 -10.33
N SER A 379 -7.32 -4.95 -9.02
CA SER A 379 -8.31 -4.48 -8.03
C SER A 379 -8.69 -3.02 -8.22
N PHE A 380 -7.72 -2.19 -8.61
CA PHE A 380 -7.95 -0.77 -8.90
C PHE A 380 -8.84 -0.59 -10.14
N SER A 381 -8.54 -1.34 -11.20
CA SER A 381 -9.36 -1.37 -12.41
C SER A 381 -10.79 -1.88 -12.14
N MET A 382 -10.95 -2.91 -11.30
CA MET A 382 -12.27 -3.40 -10.87
C MET A 382 -13.05 -2.31 -10.13
N TYR A 383 -12.40 -1.63 -9.18
CA TYR A 383 -13.01 -0.55 -8.42
C TYR A 383 -13.51 0.59 -9.33
N LEU A 384 -12.78 0.91 -10.40
CA LEU A 384 -13.19 1.98 -11.33
C LEU A 384 -14.27 1.57 -12.34
N LEU A 385 -14.19 0.35 -12.88
CA LEU A 385 -14.93 -0.03 -14.08
C LEU A 385 -16.17 -0.89 -13.81
N HIS A 386 -16.35 -1.36 -12.57
CA HIS A 386 -17.52 -2.16 -12.21
C HIS A 386 -18.88 -1.49 -12.50
N PRO A 387 -19.09 -0.16 -12.34
CA PRO A 387 -20.38 0.44 -12.65
C PRO A 387 -20.69 0.34 -14.15
N ILE A 388 -19.67 0.46 -15.01
CA ILE A 388 -19.82 0.35 -16.46
C ILE A 388 -20.28 -1.06 -16.84
N ALA A 389 -19.65 -2.09 -16.27
CA ALA A 389 -20.03 -3.47 -16.52
C ALA A 389 -21.46 -3.77 -16.05
N MET A 390 -21.84 -3.31 -14.86
CA MET A 390 -23.19 -3.50 -14.30
C MET A 390 -24.26 -2.77 -15.13
N THR A 391 -24.01 -1.50 -15.48
CA THR A 391 -24.91 -0.74 -16.35
C THR A 391 -25.05 -1.42 -17.71
N TRP A 392 -23.95 -1.94 -18.27
CA TRP A 392 -23.99 -2.65 -19.54
C TRP A 392 -24.89 -3.89 -19.47
N VAL A 393 -24.73 -4.73 -18.43
CA VAL A 393 -25.58 -5.91 -18.22
C VAL A 393 -27.04 -5.50 -18.05
N ASN A 394 -27.33 -4.52 -17.19
CA ASN A 394 -28.71 -4.09 -16.91
C ASN A 394 -29.42 -3.46 -18.13
N ASP A 395 -28.69 -2.68 -18.92
CA ASP A 395 -29.30 -1.88 -19.97
C ASP A 395 -29.31 -2.57 -21.33
N TYR A 396 -28.30 -3.40 -21.63
CA TYR A 396 -28.08 -3.97 -22.96
C TYR A 396 -28.29 -5.49 -23.05
N MET A 397 -28.50 -6.19 -21.94
CA MET A 397 -28.84 -7.63 -21.95
C MET A 397 -30.31 -7.84 -21.55
N PRO A 398 -31.27 -7.63 -22.48
CA PRO A 398 -32.71 -7.63 -22.15
C PRO A 398 -33.26 -9.01 -21.73
N PHE A 399 -32.46 -10.06 -21.87
CA PHE A 399 -32.80 -11.44 -21.53
C PHE A 399 -32.37 -11.85 -20.12
N ILE A 400 -31.70 -10.96 -19.36
CA ILE A 400 -31.34 -11.15 -17.94
C ILE A 400 -31.60 -9.86 -17.14
N GLY A 401 -31.47 -9.95 -15.82
CA GLY A 401 -31.57 -8.79 -14.92
C GLY A 401 -33.01 -8.33 -14.66
N ILE A 402 -33.16 -7.09 -14.17
CA ILE A 402 -34.45 -6.57 -13.69
C ILE A 402 -35.51 -6.61 -14.79
N LYS A 403 -35.17 -6.15 -16.01
CA LYS A 403 -36.13 -6.08 -17.13
C LYS A 403 -36.64 -7.45 -17.58
N ALA A 404 -35.82 -8.50 -17.44
CA ALA A 404 -36.24 -9.87 -17.73
C ALA A 404 -37.10 -10.42 -16.59
N ALA A 405 -36.67 -10.20 -15.34
CA ALA A 405 -37.40 -10.61 -14.15
C ALA A 405 -38.81 -9.97 -14.05
N GLU A 406 -38.96 -8.70 -14.46
CA GLU A 406 -40.26 -8.01 -14.47
C GLU A 406 -41.28 -8.65 -15.42
N LYS A 407 -40.83 -9.35 -16.47
CA LYS A 407 -41.70 -10.03 -17.43
C LYS A 407 -42.09 -11.44 -16.98
N GLU A 408 -41.40 -11.98 -16.00
CA GLU A 408 -41.56 -13.35 -15.56
C GLU A 408 -42.60 -13.45 -14.44
N SER A 409 -43.40 -14.51 -14.45
CA SER A 409 -44.47 -14.73 -13.47
C SER A 409 -44.01 -15.56 -12.27
N SER A 410 -43.08 -16.49 -12.49
CA SER A 410 -42.52 -17.36 -11.46
C SER A 410 -41.45 -16.63 -10.64
N GLU A 411 -41.64 -16.54 -9.32
CA GLU A 411 -40.65 -15.93 -8.40
C GLU A 411 -39.29 -16.63 -8.45
N THR A 412 -39.26 -17.94 -8.66
CA THR A 412 -38.02 -18.70 -8.82
C THR A 412 -37.24 -18.25 -10.07
N GLU A 413 -37.94 -18.06 -11.19
CA GLU A 413 -37.32 -17.63 -12.43
C GLU A 413 -36.88 -16.17 -12.38
N LYS A 414 -37.62 -15.29 -11.68
CA LYS A 414 -37.17 -13.93 -11.37
C LYS A 414 -35.83 -13.94 -10.64
N GLY A 415 -35.71 -14.80 -9.62
CA GLY A 415 -34.47 -15.00 -8.87
C GLY A 415 -33.31 -15.45 -9.76
N ASN A 416 -33.56 -16.40 -10.67
CA ASN A 416 -32.57 -16.88 -11.64
C ASN A 416 -32.08 -15.76 -12.56
N PHE A 417 -32.98 -14.98 -13.18
CA PHE A 417 -32.60 -13.87 -14.07
C PHE A 417 -31.77 -12.80 -13.37
N ILE A 418 -32.08 -12.53 -12.10
CA ILE A 418 -31.33 -11.59 -11.27
C ILE A 418 -29.95 -12.17 -10.91
N LEU A 419 -29.87 -13.44 -10.53
CA LEU A 419 -28.60 -14.12 -10.23
C LEU A 419 -27.68 -14.15 -11.46
N ASP A 420 -28.23 -14.47 -12.63
CA ASP A 420 -27.51 -14.47 -13.90
C ASP A 420 -26.95 -13.09 -14.22
N ALA A 421 -27.73 -12.02 -14.01
CA ALA A 421 -27.24 -10.65 -14.19
C ALA A 421 -26.10 -10.28 -13.23
N VAL A 422 -26.15 -10.75 -11.98
CA VAL A 422 -25.03 -10.57 -11.05
C VAL A 422 -23.80 -11.32 -11.52
N MET A 423 -23.92 -12.60 -11.85
CA MET A 423 -22.79 -13.40 -12.33
C MET A 423 -22.18 -12.79 -13.60
N MET A 424 -23.01 -12.37 -14.56
CA MET A 424 -22.56 -11.68 -15.77
C MET A 424 -21.90 -10.34 -15.47
N SER A 425 -22.38 -9.59 -14.48
CA SER A 425 -21.75 -8.34 -14.05
C SER A 425 -20.38 -8.56 -13.42
N PHE A 426 -20.21 -9.63 -12.64
CA PHE A 426 -18.91 -10.03 -12.09
C PHE A 426 -17.92 -10.40 -13.19
N VAL A 427 -18.33 -11.29 -14.11
CA VAL A 427 -17.51 -11.71 -15.25
C VAL A 427 -17.15 -10.52 -16.12
N GLY A 428 -18.13 -9.67 -16.46
CA GLY A 428 -17.92 -8.45 -17.22
C GLY A 428 -16.98 -7.46 -16.54
N THR A 429 -17.12 -7.27 -15.22
CA THR A 429 -16.22 -6.42 -14.43
C THR A 429 -14.80 -6.93 -14.45
N ILE A 430 -14.59 -8.23 -14.20
CA ILE A 430 -13.24 -8.84 -14.19
C ILE A 430 -12.59 -8.75 -15.57
N ALA A 431 -13.34 -9.05 -16.64
CA ALA A 431 -12.86 -8.97 -18.02
C ALA A 431 -12.46 -7.53 -18.39
N LEU A 432 -13.34 -6.56 -18.13
CA LEU A 432 -13.11 -5.15 -18.42
C LEU A 432 -11.93 -4.59 -17.60
N ALA A 433 -11.86 -4.95 -16.31
CA ALA A 433 -10.76 -4.57 -15.44
C ALA A 433 -9.42 -5.15 -15.88
N TRP A 434 -9.40 -6.40 -16.34
CA TRP A 434 -8.19 -7.03 -16.86
C TRP A 434 -7.68 -6.36 -18.14
N ILE A 435 -8.58 -6.05 -19.08
CA ILE A 435 -8.24 -5.32 -20.31
C ILE A 435 -7.67 -3.94 -19.96
N TYR A 436 -8.35 -3.18 -19.10
CA TYR A 436 -7.88 -1.86 -18.67
C TYR A 436 -6.53 -1.94 -17.94
N PHE A 437 -6.36 -2.92 -17.05
CA PHE A 437 -5.10 -3.13 -16.34
C PHE A 437 -3.94 -3.34 -17.33
N LYS A 438 -4.15 -4.15 -18.37
CA LYS A 438 -3.14 -4.45 -19.39
C LYS A 438 -2.85 -3.27 -20.30
N CYS A 439 -3.88 -2.57 -20.76
CA CYS A 439 -3.78 -1.55 -21.80
C CYS A 439 -3.46 -0.16 -21.24
N VAL A 440 -3.86 0.14 -20.00
CA VAL A 440 -3.78 1.49 -19.42
C VAL A 440 -2.96 1.50 -18.14
N GLU A 441 -3.36 0.71 -17.13
CA GLU A 441 -2.76 0.78 -15.79
C GLU A 441 -1.26 0.38 -15.81
N ARG A 442 -0.95 -0.79 -16.37
CA ARG A 442 0.42 -1.32 -16.40
C ARG A 442 1.38 -0.46 -17.24
N PRO A 443 1.03 0.01 -18.44
CA PRO A 443 1.85 0.97 -19.18
C PRO A 443 2.09 2.27 -18.42
N SER A 444 1.06 2.79 -17.74
CA SER A 444 1.17 4.00 -16.92
C SER A 444 2.14 3.81 -15.76
N MET A 445 2.05 2.69 -15.02
CA MET A 445 3.00 2.36 -13.95
C MET A 445 4.44 2.23 -14.48
N ASN A 446 4.62 1.61 -15.64
CA ASN A 446 5.93 1.49 -16.27
C ASN A 446 6.50 2.86 -16.65
N LEU A 447 5.67 3.75 -17.19
CA LEU A 447 6.05 5.12 -17.52
C LEU A 447 6.44 5.91 -16.26
N THR A 448 5.65 5.85 -15.19
CA THR A 448 5.98 6.49 -13.91
C THR A 448 7.31 5.97 -13.34
N ASN A 449 7.52 4.65 -13.35
CA ASN A 449 8.79 4.06 -12.90
C ASN A 449 9.97 4.49 -13.79
N TYR A 450 9.77 4.64 -15.09
CA TYR A 450 10.79 5.15 -16.01
C TYR A 450 11.16 6.61 -15.69
N ILE A 451 10.16 7.48 -15.51
CA ILE A 451 10.36 8.89 -15.14
C ILE A 451 11.09 9.00 -13.80
N ALA A 452 10.63 8.25 -12.79
CA ALA A 452 11.24 8.24 -11.46
C ALA A 452 12.70 7.79 -11.50
N LYS A 453 13.02 6.72 -12.26
CA LYS A 453 14.41 6.27 -12.44
C LYS A 453 15.26 7.34 -13.12
N ARG A 454 14.76 7.97 -14.19
CA ARG A 454 15.48 9.01 -14.92
C ARG A 454 15.79 10.19 -14.02
N TRP A 455 14.80 10.70 -13.28
CA TRP A 455 14.95 11.80 -12.33
C TRP A 455 15.94 11.49 -11.20
N LEU A 456 15.87 10.28 -10.62
CA LEU A 456 16.79 9.87 -9.56
C LEU A 456 18.21 9.53 -10.06
N SER A 457 18.37 9.29 -11.37
CA SER A 457 19.67 8.97 -11.99
C SER A 457 20.47 10.18 -12.46
N VAL A 458 19.87 11.38 -12.50
CA VAL A 458 20.60 12.60 -12.84
C VAL A 458 21.62 12.83 -11.74
N LYS A 459 22.88 12.44 -12.00
CA LYS A 459 24.00 12.83 -11.15
C LYS A 459 24.04 14.36 -11.16
N PRO A 460 24.07 15.04 -10.01
CA PRO A 460 24.44 16.44 -10.02
C PRO A 460 25.82 16.53 -10.68
N ASP A 461 25.95 17.33 -11.74
CA ASP A 461 27.24 17.68 -12.34
C ASP A 461 28.01 18.48 -11.28
N ILE A 462 28.70 17.79 -10.37
CA ILE A 462 29.48 18.41 -9.29
C ILE A 462 30.74 19.09 -9.87
N ASN A 463 31.16 18.74 -11.10
CA ASN A 463 32.38 19.24 -11.72
C ASN A 463 32.18 20.50 -12.60
N LYS A 464 31.12 21.28 -12.39
CA LYS A 464 30.84 22.51 -13.15
C LYS A 464 31.02 23.81 -12.36
N HIS A 465 31.73 23.78 -11.23
CA HIS A 465 32.05 24.97 -10.45
C HIS A 465 33.55 25.18 -10.29
#